data_AF-A0A1I1PUL2-F1
#
_entry.id   AF-A0A1I1PUL2-F1
#
_cell.length_a   1.000
_cell.length_b   1.000
_cell.length_c   1.000
_cell.angle_alpha   90.00
_cell.angle_beta   90.00
_cell.angle_gamma   90.00
#
_symmetry.space_group_name_H-M   'P 1'
#
loop_
_entity.id
_entity.type
_entity.pdbx_description
1 polymer ?
#
loop_
_entity_poly.entity_id
_entity_poly.type
_entity_poly.pdbx_seq_one_letter_code
_entity_poly.pdbx_strand_id
1 'polypeptide(L)'
;MNKAYYAEKGLFAGITSVVCAFYFFAPTLFTLKSSLIEINGEISELNIYYTRVESYRGSNSIKSELQFALNSSQSRYVLMKNIGQSGINERFENLEIQLRQSGSASVWIKQSQKDEYKPTVFQIADKNRSVIYGFEESKSHSRFGFLISFALGIFGIGLWVRHKYFKNPDMRKSKRIGFF
;
A
#
# COMPACT_ATOMS: atom_id res chain seq x y z
N MET A 1 1.60 -34.35 14.05
CA MET A 1 1.77 -32.89 13.85
C MET A 1 1.69 -32.17 15.20
N ASN A 2 2.74 -31.45 15.62
CA ASN A 2 2.78 -30.78 16.92
C ASN A 2 1.97 -29.46 16.88
N LYS A 3 0.73 -29.50 17.38
CA LYS A 3 -0.21 -28.35 17.34
C LYS A 3 0.32 -27.09 18.04
N ALA A 4 1.20 -27.22 19.04
CA ALA A 4 1.80 -26.09 19.75
C ALA A 4 2.82 -25.35 18.88
N TYR A 5 3.65 -26.09 18.15
CA TYR A 5 4.63 -25.54 17.21
C TYR A 5 3.97 -24.67 16.12
N TYR A 6 2.85 -25.13 15.55
CA TYR A 6 2.12 -24.35 14.54
C TYR A 6 1.41 -23.12 15.14
N ALA A 7 0.95 -23.20 16.39
CA ALA A 7 0.34 -22.05 17.06
C ALA A 7 1.36 -20.93 17.30
N GLU A 8 2.57 -21.26 17.73
CA GLU A 8 3.66 -20.29 17.95
C GLU A 8 4.15 -19.66 16.65
N LYS A 9 4.34 -20.46 15.59
CA LYS A 9 4.66 -19.94 14.25
C LYS A 9 3.53 -19.06 13.70
N GLY A 10 2.27 -19.43 13.95
CA GLY A 10 1.10 -18.63 13.58
C GLY A 10 1.05 -17.27 14.31
N LEU A 11 1.44 -17.23 15.59
CA LEU A 11 1.55 -15.98 16.34
C LEU A 11 2.61 -15.05 15.75
N PHE A 12 3.81 -15.58 15.47
CA PHE A 12 4.89 -14.79 14.89
C PHE A 12 4.52 -14.23 13.51
N ALA A 13 3.93 -15.08 12.65
CA ALA A 13 3.41 -14.66 11.36
C ALA A 13 2.30 -13.59 11.52
N GLY A 14 1.41 -13.76 12.48
CA GLY A 14 0.34 -12.81 12.79
C GLY A 14 0.89 -11.44 13.19
N ILE A 15 1.78 -11.38 14.19
CA ILE A 15 2.40 -10.13 14.65
C ILE A 15 3.13 -9.43 13.50
N THR A 16 3.94 -10.18 12.75
CA THR A 16 4.69 -9.64 11.61
C THR A 16 3.73 -9.05 10.56
N SER A 17 2.62 -9.73 10.27
CA SER A 17 1.63 -9.25 9.31
C SER A 17 0.93 -7.97 9.77
N VAL A 18 0.62 -7.84 11.07
CA VAL A 18 0.11 -6.59 11.65
C VAL A 18 1.13 -5.47 11.53
N VAL A 19 2.40 -5.72 11.88
CA VAL A 19 3.48 -4.72 11.74
C VAL A 19 3.61 -4.27 10.28
N CYS A 20 3.61 -5.20 9.33
CA CYS A 20 3.62 -4.87 7.90
C CYS A 20 2.42 -4.02 7.49
N ALA A 21 1.22 -4.32 8.01
CA ALA A 21 0.01 -3.55 7.71
C ALA A 21 0.17 -2.08 8.12
N PHE A 22 0.63 -1.84 9.35
CA PHE A 22 0.81 -0.50 9.89
C PHE A 22 2.04 0.23 9.33
N TYR A 23 3.10 -0.49 8.96
CA TYR A 23 4.31 0.15 8.45
C TYR A 23 4.17 0.55 6.97
N PHE A 24 3.69 -0.36 6.12
CA PHE A 24 3.68 -0.13 4.67
C PHE A 24 2.39 0.51 4.15
N PHE A 25 1.23 0.16 4.72
CA PHE A 25 -0.05 0.54 4.14
C PHE A 25 -0.78 1.64 4.91
N ALA A 26 -0.67 1.65 6.25
CA ALA A 26 -1.34 2.65 7.08
C ALA A 26 -0.92 4.10 6.74
N PRO A 27 0.37 4.45 6.49
CA PRO A 27 0.74 5.82 6.21
C PRO A 27 -0.01 6.42 5.03
N THR A 28 -0.20 5.66 3.94
CA THR A 28 -0.95 6.11 2.76
C THR A 28 -2.46 6.06 3.00
N LEU A 29 -2.95 5.00 3.64
CA LEU A 29 -4.38 4.80 3.88
C LEU A 29 -5.00 5.89 4.78
N PHE A 30 -4.33 6.22 5.88
CA PHE A 30 -4.79 7.20 6.88
C PHE A 30 -4.36 8.64 6.57
N THR A 31 -3.75 8.89 5.41
CA THR A 31 -3.48 10.27 4.97
C THR A 31 -4.79 11.03 4.82
N LEU A 32 -4.91 12.23 5.39
CA LEU A 32 -6.10 13.06 5.21
C LEU A 32 -5.89 14.02 4.03
N LYS A 33 -6.97 14.36 3.31
CA LYS A 33 -6.88 15.37 2.22
C LYS A 33 -6.35 16.72 2.73
N SER A 34 -6.68 17.10 3.96
CA SER A 34 -6.19 18.33 4.61
C SER A 34 -4.68 18.34 4.89
N SER A 35 -4.03 17.18 4.90
CA SER A 35 -2.57 17.08 5.08
C SER A 35 -1.78 17.17 3.77
N LEU A 36 -2.50 17.29 2.64
CA LEU A 36 -1.89 17.39 1.33
C LEU A 36 -1.62 18.85 0.98
N ILE A 37 -0.47 19.06 0.35
CA ILE A 37 -0.12 20.32 -0.30
C ILE A 37 -0.16 20.14 -1.81
N GLU A 38 -0.57 21.19 -2.50
CA GLU A 38 -0.58 21.25 -3.95
C GLU A 38 0.77 21.79 -4.46
N ILE A 39 1.38 21.08 -5.39
CA ILE A 39 2.59 21.50 -6.11
C ILE A 39 2.24 21.61 -7.59
N ASN A 40 2.37 22.83 -8.12
CA ASN A 40 2.02 23.15 -9.50
C ASN A 40 3.28 23.47 -10.29
N GLY A 41 3.34 23.02 -11.53
CA GLY A 41 4.46 23.33 -12.40
C GLY A 41 4.29 22.82 -13.82
N GLU A 42 5.19 23.27 -14.68
CA GLU A 42 5.37 22.72 -16.02
C GLU A 42 6.06 21.37 -15.94
N ILE A 43 5.63 20.45 -16.80
CA ILE A 43 6.17 19.10 -16.86
C ILE A 43 7.47 19.14 -17.65
N SER A 44 8.57 18.76 -17.02
CA SER A 44 9.90 18.75 -17.65
C SER A 44 10.32 17.39 -18.16
N GLU A 45 10.01 16.36 -17.39
CA GLU A 45 10.24 14.96 -17.76
C GLU A 45 8.93 14.20 -17.63
N LEU A 46 8.66 13.30 -18.58
CA LEU A 46 7.49 12.44 -18.58
C LEU A 46 7.80 11.18 -19.39
N ASN A 47 7.87 10.04 -18.73
CA ASN A 47 8.17 8.75 -19.35
C ASN A 47 7.40 7.62 -18.66
N ILE A 48 7.01 6.60 -19.44
CA ILE A 48 6.52 5.33 -18.93
C ILE A 48 7.63 4.28 -19.07
N TYR A 49 7.88 3.53 -18.01
CA TYR A 49 8.79 2.41 -18.00
C TYR A 49 8.04 1.10 -17.75
N TYR A 50 8.44 0.08 -18.51
CA TYR A 50 7.96 -1.29 -18.34
C TYR A 50 9.13 -2.16 -17.91
N THR A 51 9.09 -2.67 -16.68
CA THR A 51 10.16 -3.49 -16.11
C THR A 51 9.65 -4.89 -15.84
N ARG A 52 10.33 -5.92 -16.37
CA ARG A 52 10.07 -7.31 -16.00
C ARG A 52 10.62 -7.57 -14.60
N VAL A 53 9.78 -8.09 -13.72
CA VAL A 53 10.11 -8.50 -12.36
C VAL A 53 9.97 -10.01 -12.29
N GLU A 54 11.09 -10.69 -12.09
CA GLU A 54 11.16 -12.14 -11.94
C GLU A 54 11.19 -12.51 -10.45
N SER A 55 10.37 -13.48 -10.08
CA SER A 55 10.42 -14.09 -8.75
C SER A 55 11.45 -15.21 -8.72
N TYR A 56 12.01 -15.47 -7.54
CA TYR A 56 12.95 -16.57 -7.30
C TYR A 56 12.42 -17.97 -7.74
N ARG A 57 11.09 -18.14 -7.84
CA ARG A 57 10.43 -19.38 -8.28
C ARG A 57 10.08 -19.41 -9.77
N GLY A 58 10.60 -18.48 -10.57
CA GLY A 58 10.42 -18.44 -12.03
C GLY A 58 9.10 -17.84 -12.53
N SER A 59 8.28 -17.26 -11.63
CA SER A 59 7.12 -16.47 -12.06
C SER A 59 7.56 -15.05 -12.42
N ASN A 60 7.20 -14.62 -13.62
CA ASN A 60 7.48 -13.28 -14.12
C ASN A 60 6.24 -12.38 -13.98
N SER A 61 6.45 -11.09 -13.83
CA SER A 61 5.41 -10.08 -13.97
C SER A 61 6.01 -8.81 -14.57
N ILE A 62 5.18 -7.94 -15.14
CA ILE A 62 5.57 -6.67 -15.70
C ILE A 62 5.08 -5.60 -14.73
N LYS A 63 6.01 -4.74 -14.33
CA LYS A 63 5.76 -3.54 -13.53
C LYS A 63 5.77 -2.35 -14.47
N SER A 64 4.69 -1.59 -14.47
CA SER A 64 4.56 -0.33 -15.20
C SER A 64 4.79 0.83 -14.23
N GLU A 65 5.62 1.78 -14.64
CA GLU A 65 5.94 2.99 -13.87
C GLU A 65 5.74 4.23 -14.75
N LEU A 66 4.84 5.12 -14.37
CA LEU A 66 4.75 6.46 -14.95
C LEU A 66 5.60 7.40 -14.09
N GLN A 67 6.66 7.95 -14.67
CA GLN A 67 7.57 8.87 -14.00
C GLN A 67 7.47 10.25 -14.64
N PHE A 68 7.35 11.28 -13.82
CA PHE A 68 7.37 12.66 -14.30
C PHE A 68 7.97 13.62 -13.28
N ALA A 69 8.44 14.76 -13.76
CA ALA A 69 9.01 15.83 -12.94
C ALA A 69 8.34 17.16 -13.28
N LEU A 70 8.24 18.03 -12.28
CA LEU A 70 7.74 19.39 -12.44
C LEU A 70 8.89 20.37 -12.25
N ASN A 71 8.99 21.39 -13.10
CA ASN A 71 10.04 22.43 -12.99
C ASN A 71 10.03 23.19 -11.65
N SER A 72 8.90 23.20 -10.95
CA SER A 72 8.74 23.84 -9.65
C SER A 72 9.30 23.03 -8.49
N SER A 73 9.73 21.79 -8.70
CA SER A 73 10.24 20.89 -7.66
C SER A 73 11.42 20.05 -8.14
N GLN A 74 12.37 19.73 -7.26
CA GLN A 74 13.43 18.75 -7.58
C GLN A 74 12.98 17.29 -7.44
N SER A 75 11.71 17.07 -7.07
CA SER A 75 11.13 15.74 -6.87
C SER A 75 10.77 15.07 -8.20
N ARG A 76 10.94 13.75 -8.23
CA ARG A 76 10.45 12.87 -9.30
C ARG A 76 9.21 12.12 -8.81
N TYR A 77 8.07 12.42 -9.42
CA TYR A 77 6.80 11.79 -9.12
C TYR A 77 6.70 10.46 -9.85
N VAL A 78 6.33 9.40 -9.13
CA VAL A 78 6.27 8.05 -9.69
C VAL A 78 4.94 7.40 -9.32
N LEU A 79 4.17 7.00 -10.33
CA LEU A 79 3.05 6.08 -10.17
C LEU A 79 3.49 4.69 -10.60
N MET A 80 3.23 3.68 -9.77
CA MET A 80 3.68 2.31 -10.01
C MET A 80 2.51 1.35 -9.95
N LYS A 81 2.45 0.40 -10.89
CA LYS A 81 1.44 -0.66 -10.90
C LYS A 81 2.03 -1.96 -11.44
N ASN A 82 1.80 -3.07 -10.75
CA ASN A 82 2.05 -4.39 -11.32
C ASN A 82 0.89 -4.73 -12.28
N ILE A 83 1.22 -4.99 -13.55
CA ILE A 83 0.25 -5.31 -14.61
C ILE A 83 0.26 -6.79 -15.02
N GLY A 84 0.90 -7.64 -14.23
CA GLY A 84 0.93 -9.08 -14.45
C GLY A 84 1.68 -9.43 -15.74
N GLN A 85 1.01 -10.05 -16.70
CA GLN A 85 1.59 -10.35 -18.01
C GLN A 85 1.17 -9.36 -19.10
N SER A 86 0.40 -8.32 -18.74
CA SER A 86 0.01 -7.31 -19.72
C SER A 86 1.24 -6.58 -20.24
N GLY A 87 1.34 -6.42 -21.55
CA GLY A 87 2.43 -5.67 -22.17
C GLY A 87 2.32 -4.15 -21.94
N ILE A 88 1.11 -3.63 -21.73
CA ILE A 88 0.81 -2.19 -21.65
C ILE A 88 -0.11 -1.89 -20.47
N ASN A 89 0.00 -0.68 -19.92
CA ASN A 89 -0.89 -0.12 -18.91
C ASN A 89 -1.66 1.06 -19.48
N GLU A 90 -2.83 0.80 -20.10
CA GLU A 90 -3.65 1.83 -20.75
C GLU A 90 -3.96 3.03 -19.84
N ARG A 91 -4.11 2.81 -18.53
CA ARG A 91 -4.36 3.89 -17.58
C ARG A 91 -3.16 4.86 -17.48
N PHE A 92 -1.94 4.34 -17.51
CA PHE A 92 -0.73 5.16 -17.45
C PHE A 92 -0.45 5.81 -18.80
N GLU A 93 -0.67 5.11 -19.91
CA GLU A 93 -0.59 5.67 -21.27
C GLU A 93 -1.54 6.87 -21.43
N ASN A 94 -2.79 6.72 -21.01
CA ASN A 94 -3.78 7.81 -21.06
C ASN A 94 -3.38 8.99 -20.16
N LEU A 95 -2.81 8.73 -18.99
CA LEU A 95 -2.29 9.78 -18.10
C LEU A 95 -1.10 10.49 -18.75
N GLU A 96 -0.18 9.77 -19.39
CA GLU A 96 0.94 10.38 -20.11
C GLU A 96 0.45 11.31 -21.21
N ILE A 97 -0.50 10.85 -22.05
CA ILE A 97 -1.07 11.66 -23.12
C ILE A 97 -1.71 12.92 -22.56
N GLN A 98 -2.53 12.81 -21.51
CA GLN A 98 -3.19 13.96 -20.88
C GLN A 98 -2.19 14.95 -20.28
N LEU A 99 -1.17 14.45 -19.60
CA LEU A 99 -0.11 15.27 -19.02
C LEU A 99 0.70 15.98 -20.11
N ARG A 100 1.09 15.27 -21.17
CA ARG A 100 1.85 15.82 -22.30
C ARG A 100 1.05 16.90 -23.05
N GLN A 101 -0.25 16.69 -23.25
CA GLN A 101 -1.14 17.68 -23.88
C GLN A 101 -1.35 18.92 -23.01
N SER A 102 -1.45 18.74 -21.68
CA SER A 102 -1.64 19.83 -20.73
C SER A 102 -0.39 20.70 -20.59
N GLY A 103 0.81 20.12 -20.68
CA GLY A 103 2.11 20.79 -20.51
C GLY A 103 2.43 21.20 -19.06
N SER A 104 1.40 21.36 -18.22
CA SER A 104 1.51 21.60 -16.78
C SER A 104 0.64 20.64 -15.99
N ALA A 105 1.03 20.35 -14.76
CA ALA A 105 0.24 19.54 -13.83
C ALA A 105 0.28 20.10 -12.42
N SER A 106 -0.78 19.76 -11.68
CA SER A 106 -0.92 20.03 -10.25
C SER A 106 -0.88 18.69 -9.53
N VAL A 107 0.03 18.51 -8.58
CA VAL A 107 0.23 17.26 -7.86
C VAL A 107 0.00 17.49 -6.38
N TRP A 108 -0.79 16.63 -5.74
CA TRP A 108 -0.98 16.65 -4.30
C TRP A 108 -0.12 15.59 -3.64
N ILE A 109 0.74 16.04 -2.73
CA ILE A 109 1.60 15.20 -1.90
C ILE A 109 1.42 15.57 -0.43
N LYS A 110 1.90 14.72 0.49
CA LYS A 110 1.94 15.08 1.91
C LYS A 110 2.87 16.26 2.15
N GLN A 111 2.45 17.16 3.03
CA GLN A 111 3.31 18.26 3.48
C GLN A 111 4.64 17.77 4.05
N SER A 112 4.63 16.65 4.79
CA SER A 112 5.82 16.04 5.38
C SER A 112 6.81 15.48 4.35
N GLN A 113 6.38 15.28 3.11
CA GLN A 113 7.19 14.69 2.03
C GLN A 113 7.62 15.73 0.99
N LYS A 114 7.45 17.03 1.28
CA LYS A 114 7.72 18.11 0.31
C LYS A 114 9.14 18.07 -0.25
N ASP A 115 10.11 17.77 0.61
CA ASP A 115 11.53 17.78 0.26
C ASP A 115 12.04 16.36 -0.10
N GLU A 116 11.15 15.36 -0.17
CA GLU A 116 11.53 14.02 -0.60
C GLU A 116 11.72 13.97 -2.11
N TYR A 117 12.72 13.20 -2.55
CA TYR A 117 12.98 13.00 -3.97
C TYR A 117 11.86 12.23 -4.69
N LYS A 118 11.20 11.29 -3.99
CA LYS A 118 10.10 10.46 -4.53
C LYS A 118 8.90 10.47 -3.58
N PRO A 119 8.16 11.59 -3.50
CA PRO A 119 7.02 11.69 -2.62
C PRO A 119 5.87 10.82 -3.12
N THR A 120 4.99 10.40 -2.20
CA THR A 120 3.77 9.66 -2.59
C THR A 120 2.76 10.62 -3.21
N VAL A 121 2.34 10.31 -4.44
CA VAL A 121 1.34 11.09 -5.17
C VAL A 121 -0.06 10.64 -4.78
N PHE A 122 -0.86 11.58 -4.28
CA PHE A 122 -2.24 11.33 -3.89
C PHE A 122 -3.25 11.79 -4.93
N GLN A 123 -2.95 12.85 -5.68
CA GLN A 123 -3.84 13.37 -6.70
C GLN A 123 -3.02 14.05 -7.80
N ILE A 124 -3.50 13.99 -9.04
CA ILE A 124 -2.95 14.74 -10.16
C ILE A 124 -4.12 15.43 -10.88
N ALA A 125 -3.96 16.71 -11.17
CA ALA A 125 -4.87 17.48 -12.01
C ALA A 125 -4.10 18.11 -13.19
N ASP A 126 -4.83 18.33 -14.28
CA ASP A 126 -4.32 19.04 -15.45
C ASP A 126 -4.27 20.57 -15.23
N LYS A 127 -3.88 21.31 -16.27
CA LYS A 127 -3.86 22.78 -16.28
C LYS A 127 -5.22 23.41 -15.98
N ASN A 128 -6.31 22.74 -16.36
CA ASN A 128 -7.68 23.20 -16.19
C ASN A 128 -8.27 22.79 -14.83
N ARG A 129 -7.44 22.26 -13.92
CA ARG A 129 -7.85 21.69 -12.61
C ARG A 129 -8.80 20.50 -12.72
N SER A 130 -8.88 19.85 -13.88
CA SER A 130 -9.57 18.58 -14.04
C SER A 130 -8.75 17.48 -13.38
N VAL A 131 -9.36 16.74 -12.45
CA VAL A 131 -8.67 15.67 -11.73
C VAL A 131 -8.52 14.47 -12.65
N ILE A 132 -7.28 14.23 -13.11
CA ILE A 132 -6.95 13.10 -13.99
C ILE A 132 -6.54 11.86 -13.20
N TYR A 133 -6.04 12.00 -11.97
CA TYR A 133 -5.73 10.90 -11.05
C TYR A 133 -6.23 11.25 -9.64
N GLY A 134 -7.08 10.39 -9.07
CA GLY A 134 -7.86 10.72 -7.87
C GLY A 134 -7.26 10.24 -6.54
N PHE A 135 -7.59 10.95 -5.47
CA PHE A 135 -7.25 10.57 -4.08
C PHE A 135 -7.67 9.15 -3.70
N GLU A 136 -8.88 8.76 -4.08
CA GLU A 136 -9.40 7.42 -3.80
C GLU A 136 -8.67 6.33 -4.59
N GLU A 137 -8.26 6.63 -5.83
CA GLU A 137 -7.47 5.75 -6.70
C GLU A 137 -6.11 5.47 -6.04
N SER A 138 -5.44 6.50 -5.51
CA SER A 138 -4.14 6.38 -4.82
C SER A 138 -4.17 5.48 -3.59
N LYS A 139 -5.31 5.42 -2.90
CA LYS A 139 -5.48 4.63 -1.68
C LYS A 139 -5.91 3.20 -1.92
N SER A 140 -6.47 2.89 -3.09
CA SER A 140 -7.07 1.58 -3.37
C SER A 140 -6.12 0.41 -3.13
N HIS A 141 -4.86 0.53 -3.58
CA HIS A 141 -3.85 -0.51 -3.40
C HIS A 141 -3.46 -0.68 -1.91
N SER A 142 -3.26 0.44 -1.21
CA SER A 142 -2.96 0.42 0.23
C SER A 142 -4.13 -0.12 1.05
N ARG A 143 -5.39 0.14 0.66
CA ARG A 143 -6.59 -0.45 1.30
C ARG A 143 -6.55 -1.96 1.24
N PHE A 144 -6.37 -2.52 0.05
CA PHE A 144 -6.37 -3.96 -0.15
C PHE A 144 -5.20 -4.63 0.58
N GLY A 145 -3.99 -4.07 0.46
CA GLY A 145 -2.80 -4.56 1.16
C GLY A 145 -2.95 -4.51 2.68
N PHE A 146 -3.52 -3.42 3.22
CA PHE A 146 -3.82 -3.28 4.64
C PHE A 146 -4.82 -4.33 5.10
N LEU A 147 -5.95 -4.49 4.41
CA LEU A 147 -7.01 -5.44 4.80
C LEU A 147 -6.49 -6.89 4.84
N ILE A 148 -5.74 -7.32 3.82
CA ILE A 148 -5.18 -8.67 3.79
C ILE A 148 -4.18 -8.87 4.92
N SER A 149 -3.24 -7.94 5.08
CA SER A 149 -2.18 -8.06 6.09
C SER A 149 -2.76 -7.99 7.50
N PHE A 150 -3.74 -7.12 7.73
CA PHE A 150 -4.43 -7.01 9.01
C PHE A 150 -5.28 -8.25 9.32
N ALA A 151 -6.01 -8.78 8.34
CA ALA A 151 -6.82 -10.00 8.51
C ALA A 151 -5.96 -11.23 8.80
N LEU A 152 -4.85 -11.42 8.07
CA LEU A 152 -3.87 -12.48 8.34
C LEU A 152 -3.25 -12.31 9.74
N GLY A 153 -2.98 -11.07 10.13
CA GLY A 153 -2.52 -10.70 11.46
C GLY A 153 -3.44 -11.18 12.57
N ILE A 154 -4.71 -10.77 12.51
CA ILE A 154 -5.75 -11.17 13.47
C ILE A 154 -5.94 -12.69 13.46
N PHE A 155 -5.95 -13.30 12.28
CA PHE A 155 -6.13 -14.74 12.16
C PHE A 155 -5.00 -15.53 12.83
N GLY A 156 -3.73 -15.15 12.60
CA GLY A 156 -2.57 -15.78 13.22
C GLY A 156 -2.56 -15.66 14.74
N ILE A 157 -2.85 -14.46 15.26
CA ILE A 157 -2.99 -14.22 16.70
C ILE A 157 -4.16 -15.02 17.28
N GLY A 158 -5.31 -15.02 16.59
CA GLY A 158 -6.52 -15.74 17.00
C GLY A 158 -6.31 -17.25 17.09
N LEU A 159 -5.57 -17.85 16.15
CA LEU A 159 -5.20 -19.27 16.20
C LEU A 159 -4.36 -19.59 17.45
N TRP A 160 -3.42 -18.72 17.79
CA TRP A 160 -2.60 -18.90 18.99
C TRP A 160 -3.41 -18.74 20.27
N VAL A 161 -4.24 -17.69 20.37
CA VAL A 161 -5.13 -17.47 21.52
C VAL A 161 -6.06 -18.67 21.71
N ARG A 162 -6.66 -19.16 20.62
CA ARG A 162 -7.51 -20.35 20.66
C ARG A 162 -6.73 -21.56 21.16
N HIS A 163 -5.52 -21.79 20.65
CA HIS A 163 -4.70 -22.91 21.10
C HIS A 163 -4.32 -22.82 22.59
N LYS A 164 -3.96 -21.64 23.07
CA LYS A 164 -3.49 -21.42 24.44
C LYS A 164 -4.62 -21.51 25.47
N TYR A 165 -5.80 -20.98 25.15
CA TYR A 165 -6.89 -20.84 26.13
C TYR A 165 -8.03 -21.87 25.98
N PHE A 166 -8.25 -22.47 24.81
CA PHE A 166 -9.33 -23.45 24.61
C PHE A 166 -8.91 -24.91 24.80
N LYS A 167 -7.64 -25.17 25.13
CA LYS A 167 -7.14 -26.54 25.37
C LYS A 167 -7.24 -27.00 26.84
N ASN A 168 -7.73 -26.16 27.75
CA ASN A 168 -7.97 -26.50 29.15
C ASN A 168 -9.47 -26.42 29.53
N PRO A 169 -10.26 -27.49 29.31
CA PRO A 169 -11.57 -27.60 29.94
C PRO A 169 -11.50 -27.80 31.47
N ASP A 170 -10.36 -28.22 32.04
CA ASP A 170 -10.27 -28.62 33.45
C ASP A 170 -10.11 -27.48 34.47
N MET A 171 -9.64 -26.29 34.06
CA MET A 171 -9.55 -25.16 35.02
C MET A 171 -10.88 -24.46 35.31
N ARG A 172 -12.00 -24.88 34.71
CA ARG A 172 -13.34 -24.42 35.12
C ARG A 172 -13.95 -25.22 36.26
N LYS A 173 -13.41 -26.40 36.61
CA LYS A 173 -13.95 -27.23 37.70
C LYS A 173 -13.23 -27.04 39.05
N SER A 174 -12.00 -26.52 39.08
CA SER A 174 -11.24 -26.38 40.34
C SER A 174 -11.64 -25.18 41.23
N LYS A 175 -12.57 -24.31 40.80
CA LYS A 175 -13.04 -23.16 41.62
C LYS A 175 -14.42 -23.37 42.25
N ARG A 176 -15.01 -24.56 42.15
CA ARG A 176 -16.18 -24.94 42.95
C ARG A 176 -15.88 -26.28 43.61
N ILE A 177 -15.83 -26.27 44.93
CA ILE A 177 -15.78 -27.37 45.91
C ILE A 177 -14.58 -27.14 46.83
N GLY A 178 -14.87 -26.40 47.88
CA GLY A 178 -13.99 -25.95 48.95
C GLY A 178 -14.80 -25.07 49.89
N PHE A 179 -16.02 -25.51 50.21
CA PHE A 179 -16.86 -24.99 51.27
C PHE A 179 -17.67 -26.17 51.79
N PHE A 180 -17.61 -26.31 53.12
CA PHE A 180 -18.12 -27.37 54.00
C PHE A 180 -17.17 -28.54 54.22
#